data_AF-A0A4U7AZF8-F1
#
_entry.id   AF-A0A4U7AZF8-F1
#
_cell.length_a   1.000
_cell.length_b   1.000
_cell.length_c   1.000
_cell.angle_alpha   90.00
_cell.angle_beta   90.00
_cell.angle_gamma   90.00
#
_symmetry.space_group_name_H-M   'P 1'
#
loop_
_entity.id
_entity.type
_entity.pdbx_description
1 polymer ?
#
loop_
_entity_poly.entity_id
_entity_poly.type
_entity_poly.pdbx_seq_one_letter_code
_entity_poly.pdbx_strand_id
1 'polypeptide(L)'
;MPKRKSSAIYSSLDDGKVISQYKKAKMSHVQTVTFESRARFSLTAMVLTEGLFKGEKAILLLPEAKPNNRPSLLGLPPEVRNLIYEELFRGTDDKISVATQKRHGNTRVYMTVSVKSRNGRVHDQEVAPFTRTAIFRTNRQVYEETTTMFFGTKTFFAPNTNKMLAFLQDMGSAKTLIRKMEVTAPRYESLREFGTMLQDIAKLESLHLDSKHWMNTAHSSQRLWGNARWRVLPVKYTYEHLIPFLQAAQKYRQDIQVVSEIVHFDDWDCTCQGYDHDKKEWRCQAVIKEIKEYKEEFRKRVVDSLQAAEDASKEKAKRKLEEQQRIVEKLDDFSYLQASPAPERRDTGRPKRRTVTEKSVSYAE
;
A
#
# COMPACT_ATOMS: atom_id res chain seq x y z
N MET A 1 -12.33 6.50 81.63
CA MET A 1 -12.20 7.19 80.32
C MET A 1 -11.86 6.17 79.25
N PRO A 2 -12.62 6.07 78.15
CA PRO A 2 -12.33 5.08 77.12
C PRO A 2 -11.06 5.48 76.35
N LYS A 3 -10.10 4.55 76.24
CA LYS A 3 -8.93 4.69 75.37
C LYS A 3 -9.43 4.80 73.92
N ARG A 4 -9.34 6.00 73.32
CA ARG A 4 -9.58 6.19 71.88
C ARG A 4 -8.59 5.32 71.12
N LYS A 5 -9.10 4.39 70.31
CA LYS A 5 -8.31 3.58 69.37
C LYS A 5 -7.46 4.53 68.53
N SER A 6 -6.14 4.32 68.51
CA SER A 6 -5.26 5.01 67.58
C SER A 6 -5.69 4.65 66.16
N SER A 7 -6.08 5.64 65.37
CA SER A 7 -6.30 5.48 63.93
C SER A 7 -5.01 4.97 63.31
N ALA A 8 -4.96 3.68 62.95
CA ALA A 8 -3.85 3.12 62.20
C ALA A 8 -3.80 3.81 60.84
N ILE A 9 -2.66 4.43 60.53
CA ILE A 9 -2.43 5.11 59.26
C ILE A 9 -1.82 4.07 58.32
N TYR A 10 -2.54 3.73 57.25
CA TYR A 10 -2.03 2.88 56.19
C TYR A 10 -1.45 3.77 55.09
N SER A 11 -0.14 3.65 54.84
CA SER A 11 0.52 4.23 53.67
C SER A 11 0.93 3.08 52.77
N SER A 12 0.49 3.10 51.51
CA SER A 12 0.88 2.12 50.48
C SER A 12 2.15 2.54 49.71
N LEU A 13 2.90 3.51 50.24
CA LEU A 13 4.07 4.09 49.58
C LEU A 13 5.32 3.73 50.36
N ASP A 14 6.25 3.04 49.70
CA ASP A 14 7.39 2.35 50.29
C ASP A 14 8.44 3.29 50.94
N ASP A 15 8.38 4.61 50.69
CA ASP A 15 9.38 5.60 51.15
C ASP A 15 8.80 6.81 51.94
N GLY A 16 7.54 6.76 52.35
CA GLY A 16 6.89 7.89 53.04
C GLY A 16 7.31 8.04 54.50
N LYS A 17 7.97 9.16 54.87
CA LYS A 17 8.13 9.53 56.30
C LYS A 17 6.84 10.14 56.82
N VAL A 18 6.19 9.44 57.75
CA VAL A 18 4.97 9.89 58.45
C VAL A 18 5.33 10.33 59.87
N ILE A 19 5.05 11.59 60.22
CA ILE A 19 5.27 12.13 61.57
C ILE A 19 3.92 12.57 62.14
N SER A 20 3.52 11.97 63.27
CA SER A 20 2.33 12.38 64.02
C SER A 20 2.73 13.18 65.25
N GLN A 21 2.29 14.43 65.34
CA GLN A 21 2.55 15.29 66.50
C GLN A 21 1.23 15.74 67.13
N TYR A 22 1.10 15.56 68.44
CA TYR A 22 -0.03 16.10 69.18
C TYR A 22 0.22 17.57 69.51
N LYS A 23 -0.56 18.48 68.93
CA LYS A 23 -0.46 19.91 69.23
C LYS A 23 -1.40 20.25 70.39
N LYS A 24 -0.83 20.32 71.60
CA LYS A 24 -1.55 20.65 72.84
C LYS A 24 -2.39 21.94 72.73
N ALA A 25 -1.89 22.96 72.03
CA ALA A 25 -2.57 24.25 71.87
C ALA A 25 -3.88 24.21 71.06
N LYS A 26 -4.07 23.21 70.18
CA LYS A 26 -5.29 23.07 69.37
C LYS A 26 -6.10 21.81 69.71
N MET A 27 -5.66 21.07 70.75
CA MET A 27 -6.19 19.75 71.10
C MET A 27 -6.31 18.78 69.91
N SER A 28 -5.48 18.96 68.88
CA SER A 28 -5.59 18.24 67.61
C SER A 28 -4.30 17.50 67.29
N HIS A 29 -4.42 16.28 66.77
CA HIS A 29 -3.31 15.60 66.13
C HIS A 29 -3.06 16.23 64.76
N VAL A 30 -1.82 16.65 64.51
CA VAL A 30 -1.35 17.05 63.19
C VAL A 30 -0.46 15.93 62.67
N GLN A 31 -0.87 15.34 61.55
CA GLN A 31 -0.09 14.36 60.84
C GLN A 31 0.59 15.08 59.68
N THR A 32 1.90 14.93 59.58
CA THR A 32 2.70 15.47 58.48
C THR A 32 3.20 14.27 57.68
N VAL A 33 2.82 14.22 56.41
CA VAL A 33 3.36 13.24 55.45
C VAL A 33 4.26 14.00 54.50
N THR A 34 5.55 13.70 54.54
CA THR A 34 6.53 14.29 53.63
C THR A 34 6.78 13.35 52.45
N PHE A 35 6.61 13.86 51.24
CA PHE A 35 6.89 13.15 50.00
C PHE A 35 8.00 13.90 49.24
N GLU A 36 9.01 13.15 48.83
CA GLU A 36 10.07 13.65 47.94
C GLU A 36 9.89 12.99 46.58
N SER A 37 9.74 13.79 45.53
CA SER A 37 9.70 13.30 44.15
C SER A 37 10.61 14.13 43.27
N ARG A 38 11.26 13.47 42.31
CA ARG A 38 12.06 14.14 41.27
C ARG A 38 11.19 14.82 40.21
N ALA A 39 9.89 14.50 40.14
CA ALA A 39 8.94 15.05 39.18
C ALA A 39 8.04 16.13 39.81
N ARG A 40 7.51 17.06 39.01
CA ARG A 40 6.51 18.04 39.48
C ARG A 40 5.16 17.37 39.65
N PHE A 41 4.47 17.66 40.75
CA PHE A 41 3.15 17.12 41.05
C PHE A 41 2.32 18.17 41.78
N SER A 42 1.00 18.12 41.60
CA SER A 42 0.03 18.91 42.35
C SER A 42 -0.66 18.03 43.39
N LEU A 43 -0.89 18.59 44.57
CA LEU A 43 -1.59 17.93 45.68
C LEU A 43 -2.99 18.50 45.82
N THR A 44 -4.00 17.64 45.74
CA THR A 44 -5.39 18.03 45.96
C THR A 44 -5.95 17.26 47.15
N ALA A 45 -6.34 17.97 48.21
CA ALA A 45 -7.04 17.36 49.33
C ALA A 45 -8.49 17.05 48.93
N MET A 46 -8.94 15.83 49.17
CA MET A 46 -10.31 15.40 48.88
C MET A 46 -10.87 14.51 49.99
N VAL A 47 -12.19 14.36 50.01
CA VAL A 47 -12.88 13.39 50.88
C VAL A 47 -13.47 12.33 49.98
N LEU A 48 -13.18 11.06 50.26
CA LEU A 48 -13.67 9.95 49.46
C LEU A 48 -15.18 9.81 49.66
N THR A 49 -15.96 9.93 48.58
CA THR A 49 -17.42 9.93 48.63
C THR A 49 -18.03 8.52 48.52
N GLU A 50 -17.24 7.55 48.04
CA GLU A 50 -17.68 6.19 47.69
C GLU A 50 -16.62 5.13 48.03
N GLY A 51 -17.02 3.87 48.14
CA GLY A 51 -16.13 2.72 48.39
C GLY A 51 -15.84 2.41 49.87
N LEU A 52 -14.92 1.46 50.10
CA LEU A 52 -14.52 0.97 51.43
C LEU A 52 -13.94 2.05 52.36
N PHE A 53 -13.44 3.14 51.79
CA PHE A 53 -12.85 4.28 52.50
C PHE A 53 -13.73 5.54 52.46
N LYS A 54 -15.03 5.37 52.22
CA LYS A 54 -15.99 6.49 52.20
C LYS A 54 -15.94 7.29 53.50
N GLY A 55 -15.81 8.61 53.38
CA GLY A 55 -15.70 9.56 54.49
C GLY A 55 -14.27 9.86 54.94
N GLU A 56 -13.28 9.10 54.46
CA GLU A 56 -11.87 9.34 54.79
C GLU A 56 -11.29 10.50 53.97
N LYS A 57 -10.34 11.22 54.58
CA LYS A 57 -9.58 12.29 53.92
C LYS A 57 -8.45 11.68 53.12
N ALA A 58 -8.43 11.95 51.82
CA ALA A 58 -7.39 11.53 50.90
C ALA A 58 -6.64 12.75 50.34
N ILE A 59 -5.38 12.53 49.97
CA ILE A 59 -4.59 13.49 49.21
C ILE A 59 -4.33 12.86 47.85
N LEU A 60 -4.89 13.46 46.80
CA LEU A 60 -4.65 13.04 45.44
C LEU A 60 -3.35 13.66 44.93
N LEU A 61 -2.43 12.80 44.52
CA LEU A 61 -1.19 13.16 43.84
C LEU A 61 -1.46 13.12 42.33
N LEU A 62 -1.50 14.28 41.68
CA LEU A 62 -1.57 14.36 40.21
C LEU A 62 -0.19 14.76 39.66
N PRO A 63 0.40 13.97 38.75
CA PRO A 63 1.61 14.39 38.06
C PRO A 63 1.30 15.62 37.20
N GLU A 64 2.08 16.69 37.35
CA GLU A 64 1.94 17.87 36.50
C GLU A 64 2.60 17.60 35.15
N ALA A 65 1.83 17.73 34.06
CA ALA A 65 2.39 17.71 32.72
C ALA A 65 3.39 18.86 32.59
N LYS A 66 4.62 18.57 32.13
CA LYS A 66 5.65 19.61 31.91
C LYS A 66 5.05 20.74 31.06
N PRO A 67 5.23 22.02 31.41
CA PRO A 67 4.64 23.16 30.69
C PRO A 67 5.08 23.27 29.21
N ASN A 68 6.12 22.54 28.80
CA ASN A 68 6.59 22.46 27.40
C ASN A 68 6.15 21.20 26.65
N ASN A 69 5.41 20.27 27.26
CA ASN A 69 4.83 19.11 26.59
C ASN A 69 3.46 19.50 25.99
N ARG A 70 3.46 20.42 25.02
CA ARG A 70 2.36 20.40 24.06
C ARG A 70 2.47 19.06 23.31
N PRO A 71 1.36 18.33 23.10
CA PRO A 71 1.41 17.12 22.28
C PRO A 71 1.96 17.51 20.90
N SER A 72 3.19 17.07 20.62
CA SER A 72 3.79 17.22 19.30
C SER A 72 3.10 16.25 18.36
N LEU A 73 2.96 16.61 17.08
CA LEU A 73 2.44 15.71 16.05
C LEU A 73 3.21 14.37 16.06
N LEU A 74 4.53 14.42 16.25
CA LEU A 74 5.39 13.23 16.32
C LEU A 74 5.24 12.43 17.63
N GLY A 75 4.65 13.03 18.65
CA GLY A 75 4.30 12.35 19.91
C GLY A 75 3.01 11.53 19.81
N LEU A 76 2.25 11.69 18.73
CA LEU A 76 1.07 10.85 18.46
C LEU A 76 1.50 9.49 17.88
N PRO A 77 0.73 8.42 18.12
CA PRO A 77 0.95 7.14 17.42
C PRO A 77 0.89 7.29 15.89
N PRO A 78 1.65 6.50 15.12
CA PRO A 78 1.66 6.54 13.65
C PRO A 78 0.25 6.46 13.04
N GLU A 79 -0.64 5.68 13.62
CA GLU A 79 -2.02 5.48 13.16
C GLU A 79 -2.81 6.80 13.21
N VAL A 80 -2.65 7.56 14.30
CA VAL A 80 -3.29 8.87 14.46
C VAL A 80 -2.66 9.90 13.52
N ARG A 81 -1.34 9.87 13.33
CA ARG A 81 -0.66 10.74 12.36
C ARG A 81 -1.16 10.47 10.94
N ASN A 82 -1.32 9.21 10.57
CA ASN A 82 -1.85 8.81 9.27
C ASN A 82 -3.26 9.33 9.02
N LEU A 83 -4.15 9.27 10.02
CA LEU A 83 -5.49 9.88 9.91
C LEU A 83 -5.43 11.40 9.69
N ILE A 84 -4.49 12.08 10.35
CA ILE A 84 -4.27 13.52 10.16
C ILE A 84 -3.75 13.81 8.74
N TYR A 85 -2.82 13.01 8.24
CA TYR A 85 -2.30 13.16 6.88
C TYR A 85 -3.35 12.85 5.82
N GLU A 86 -4.18 11.81 6.02
CA GLU A 86 -5.32 11.51 5.16
C GLU A 86 -6.25 12.70 5.07
N GLU A 87 -6.64 13.28 6.20
CA GLU A 87 -7.48 14.47 6.21
C GLU A 87 -6.79 15.69 5.57
N LEU A 88 -5.47 15.81 5.72
CA LEU A 88 -4.68 16.87 5.10
C LEU A 88 -4.61 16.74 3.57
N PHE A 89 -4.59 15.51 3.06
CA PHE A 89 -4.56 15.21 1.63
C PHE A 89 -5.95 15.00 1.03
N ARG A 90 -6.99 14.84 1.87
CA ARG A 90 -8.40 14.81 1.48
C ARG A 90 -8.81 16.19 0.96
N GLY A 91 -9.49 16.24 -0.19
CA GLY A 91 -9.96 17.50 -0.77
C GLY A 91 -10.38 17.34 -2.24
N THR A 92 -10.97 18.40 -2.79
CA THR A 92 -11.55 18.49 -4.15
C THR A 92 -10.59 18.21 -5.31
N ASP A 93 -9.31 18.03 -5.01
CA ASP A 93 -8.22 17.98 -5.97
C ASP A 93 -7.60 16.58 -5.98
N ASP A 94 -8.42 15.58 -6.30
CA ASP A 94 -7.96 14.20 -6.41
C ASP A 94 -7.17 13.94 -7.69
N LYS A 95 -7.33 14.81 -8.69
CA LYS A 95 -6.57 14.77 -9.94
C LYS A 95 -5.49 15.85 -9.96
N ILE A 96 -4.24 15.42 -10.10
CA ILE A 96 -3.07 16.30 -10.22
C ILE A 96 -2.62 16.30 -11.68
N SER A 97 -2.68 17.46 -12.33
CA SER A 97 -2.27 17.60 -13.73
C SER A 97 -0.75 17.69 -13.86
N VAL A 98 -0.21 16.80 -14.66
CA VAL A 98 1.20 16.74 -15.01
C VAL A 98 1.34 17.34 -16.39
N ALA A 99 1.99 18.50 -16.49
CA ALA A 99 2.48 18.92 -17.79
C ALA A 99 3.91 19.46 -17.75
N THR A 100 4.69 18.95 -18.69
CA THR A 100 6.03 19.46 -18.94
C THR A 100 5.91 20.78 -19.70
N GLN A 101 5.82 21.89 -18.97
CA GLN A 101 6.03 23.21 -19.54
C GLN A 101 7.53 23.51 -19.45
N LYS A 102 8.22 23.50 -20.59
CA LYS A 102 9.66 23.79 -20.68
C LYS A 102 9.91 25.29 -20.44
N ARG A 103 9.84 25.75 -19.19
CA ARG A 103 10.57 26.96 -18.76
C ARG A 103 11.74 26.47 -17.92
N HIS A 104 12.96 26.60 -18.45
CA HIS A 104 14.22 26.14 -17.82
C HIS A 104 14.38 24.62 -17.67
N GLY A 105 13.73 23.80 -18.49
CA GLY A 105 13.99 22.35 -18.55
C GLY A 105 13.33 21.48 -17.48
N ASN A 106 12.64 22.07 -16.49
CA ASN A 106 12.01 21.30 -15.40
C ASN A 106 10.54 20.97 -15.69
N THR A 107 10.14 19.73 -15.40
CA THR A 107 8.73 19.33 -15.39
C THR A 107 7.99 20.06 -14.27
N ARG A 108 6.82 20.61 -14.60
CA ARG A 108 5.94 21.25 -13.63
C ARG A 108 4.71 20.38 -13.38
N VAL A 109 4.32 20.30 -12.12
CA VAL A 109 3.08 19.65 -11.70
C VAL A 109 2.14 20.76 -11.26
N TYR A 110 0.92 20.77 -11.79
CA TYR A 110 -0.07 21.79 -11.51
C TYR A 110 -1.45 21.16 -11.40
N MET A 111 -2.43 21.97 -11.09
CA MET A 111 -3.83 21.62 -11.20
C MET A 111 -4.49 22.57 -12.17
N THR A 112 -5.46 22.04 -12.92
CA THR A 112 -6.28 22.84 -13.80
C THR A 112 -7.54 23.22 -13.04
N VAL A 113 -7.73 24.52 -12.80
CA VAL A 113 -8.92 25.05 -12.13
C VAL A 113 -9.71 25.87 -13.13
N SER A 114 -10.98 25.54 -13.30
CA SER A 114 -11.86 26.30 -14.18
C SER A 114 -12.27 27.62 -13.53
N VAL A 115 -11.74 28.73 -14.03
CA VAL A 115 -11.98 30.08 -13.54
C VAL A 115 -12.96 30.80 -14.46
N LYS A 116 -14.02 31.36 -13.87
CA LYS A 116 -14.93 32.27 -14.61
C LYS A 116 -14.24 33.60 -14.80
N SER A 117 -13.95 33.94 -16.05
CA SER A 117 -13.53 35.28 -16.44
C SER A 117 -14.67 36.28 -16.24
N ARG A 118 -14.32 37.56 -16.14
CA ARG A 118 -15.25 38.69 -15.93
C ARG A 118 -16.33 38.80 -17.02
N ASN A 119 -16.11 38.21 -18.19
CA ASN A 119 -17.04 38.11 -19.31
C ASN A 119 -17.91 36.83 -19.29
N GLY A 120 -17.95 36.10 -18.17
CA GLY A 120 -18.73 34.87 -18.01
C GLY A 120 -18.13 33.63 -18.69
N ARG A 121 -17.04 33.78 -19.46
CA ARG A 121 -16.34 32.64 -20.07
C ARG A 121 -15.56 31.87 -19.00
N VAL A 122 -15.78 30.57 -18.91
CA VAL A 122 -14.96 29.68 -18.10
C VAL A 122 -13.69 29.40 -18.89
N HIS A 123 -12.54 29.62 -18.27
CA HIS A 123 -11.25 29.22 -18.81
C HIS A 123 -10.48 28.46 -17.75
N ASP A 124 -9.68 27.51 -18.19
CA ASP A 124 -8.86 26.70 -17.33
C ASP A 124 -7.57 27.45 -16.99
N GLN A 125 -7.37 27.68 -15.69
CA GLN A 125 -6.16 28.28 -15.16
C GLN A 125 -5.29 27.19 -14.51
N GLU A 126 -4.01 27.18 -14.88
CA GLU A 126 -3.01 26.33 -14.23
C GLU A 126 -2.61 26.96 -12.89
N VAL A 127 -2.91 26.28 -11.79
CA VAL A 127 -2.58 26.71 -10.43
C VAL A 127 -1.66 25.67 -9.81
N ALA A 128 -0.75 26.09 -8.92
CA ALA A 128 -0.03 25.14 -8.10
C ALA A 128 -1.03 24.26 -7.33
N PRO A 129 -0.77 22.97 -7.12
CA PRO A 129 -1.74 22.13 -6.43
C PRO A 129 -2.09 22.72 -5.06
N PHE A 130 -3.38 22.89 -4.73
CA PHE A 130 -3.79 23.40 -3.41
C PHE A 130 -3.47 22.41 -2.28
N THR A 131 -2.98 21.23 -2.64
CA THR A 131 -2.49 20.23 -1.70
C THR A 131 -1.37 20.82 -0.84
N ARG A 132 -1.44 20.57 0.48
CA ARG A 132 -0.50 21.08 1.48
C ARG A 132 0.87 20.40 1.43
N THR A 133 1.49 20.36 0.25
CA THR A 133 2.80 19.75 -0.05
C THR A 133 3.95 20.40 0.72
N ALA A 134 3.74 21.57 1.32
CA ALA A 134 4.67 22.17 2.27
C ALA A 134 4.99 21.22 3.45
N ILE A 135 4.08 20.30 3.79
CA ILE A 135 4.30 19.30 4.83
C ILE A 135 5.52 18.41 4.55
N PHE A 136 5.84 18.16 3.28
CA PHE A 136 7.02 17.40 2.86
C PHE A 136 8.34 18.03 3.34
N ARG A 137 8.35 19.33 3.63
CA ARG A 137 9.56 20.06 4.02
C ARG A 137 9.74 20.16 5.54
N THR A 138 8.81 19.62 6.34
CA THR A 138 8.79 19.81 7.79
C THR A 138 9.92 19.03 8.48
N ASN A 139 9.95 17.71 8.32
CA ASN A 139 11.07 16.87 8.75
C ASN A 139 11.10 15.56 7.94
N ARG A 140 12.15 14.76 8.13
CA ARG A 140 12.34 13.49 7.41
C ARG A 140 11.25 12.46 7.70
N GLN A 141 10.83 12.32 8.95
CA GLN A 141 9.83 11.31 9.31
C GLN A 141 8.46 11.62 8.68
N VAL A 142 8.00 12.87 8.79
CA VAL A 142 6.77 13.33 8.16
C VAL A 142 6.90 13.20 6.65
N TYR A 143 8.05 13.53 6.06
CA TYR A 143 8.29 13.32 4.63
C TYR A 143 8.07 11.86 4.22
N GLU A 144 8.68 10.90 4.91
CA GLU A 144 8.55 9.47 4.58
C GLU A 144 7.09 8.97 4.71
N GLU A 145 6.39 9.35 5.79
CA GLU A 145 4.98 9.00 6.03
C GLU A 145 4.04 9.64 4.99
N THR A 146 4.19 10.94 4.75
CA THR A 146 3.28 11.72 3.90
C THR A 146 3.51 11.51 2.41
N THR A 147 4.75 11.27 1.98
CA THR A 147 5.07 11.02 0.56
C THR A 147 4.33 9.80 0.05
N THR A 148 4.37 8.70 0.82
CA THR A 148 3.66 7.47 0.47
C THR A 148 2.15 7.67 0.39
N MET A 149 1.58 8.43 1.34
CA MET A 149 0.15 8.75 1.34
C MET A 149 -0.25 9.64 0.17
N PHE A 150 0.51 10.68 -0.13
CA PHE A 150 0.18 11.61 -1.22
C PHE A 150 0.22 10.93 -2.59
N PHE A 151 1.31 10.21 -2.91
CA PHE A 151 1.43 9.51 -4.19
C PHE A 151 0.48 8.30 -4.30
N GLY A 152 0.06 7.73 -3.16
CA GLY A 152 -0.90 6.63 -3.11
C GLY A 152 -2.36 7.06 -3.26
N THR A 153 -2.72 8.24 -2.79
CA THR A 153 -4.12 8.70 -2.78
C THR A 153 -4.50 9.46 -4.04
N LYS A 154 -3.57 10.23 -4.61
CA LYS A 154 -3.82 11.14 -5.73
C LYS A 154 -3.69 10.46 -7.09
N THR A 155 -4.54 10.89 -8.02
CA THR A 155 -4.52 10.47 -9.42
C THR A 155 -3.66 11.44 -10.22
N PHE A 156 -2.56 10.95 -10.80
CA PHE A 156 -1.71 11.75 -11.66
C PHE A 156 -2.22 11.71 -13.09
N PHE A 157 -2.68 12.86 -13.57
CA PHE A 157 -3.25 13.04 -14.90
C PHE A 157 -2.21 13.62 -15.85
N ALA A 158 -2.06 13.06 -17.04
CA ALA A 158 -1.25 13.65 -18.09
C ALA A 158 -2.01 13.70 -19.42
N PRO A 159 -1.86 14.79 -20.21
CA PRO A 159 -2.57 14.94 -21.47
C PRO A 159 -2.09 13.93 -22.54
N ASN A 160 -0.87 13.38 -22.39
CA ASN A 160 -0.40 12.31 -23.26
C ASN A 160 0.74 11.48 -22.65
N THR A 161 1.04 10.35 -23.29
CA THR A 161 2.09 9.41 -22.88
C THR A 161 3.48 10.04 -22.79
N ASN A 162 3.84 11.00 -23.67
CA ASN A 162 5.13 11.70 -23.58
C ASN A 162 5.27 12.49 -22.28
N LYS A 163 4.20 13.19 -21.87
CA LYS A 163 4.20 14.00 -20.65
C LYS A 163 4.26 13.10 -19.41
N MET A 164 3.49 12.02 -19.41
CA MET A 164 3.53 11.05 -18.31
C MET A 164 4.91 10.40 -18.21
N LEU A 165 5.49 9.98 -19.33
CA LEU A 165 6.81 9.36 -19.37
C LEU A 165 7.89 10.28 -18.80
N ALA A 166 7.94 11.54 -19.23
CA ALA A 166 8.90 12.52 -18.73
C ALA A 166 8.76 12.74 -17.21
N PHE A 167 7.52 12.78 -16.70
CA PHE A 167 7.27 12.88 -15.27
C PHE A 167 7.74 11.64 -14.49
N LEU A 168 7.45 10.44 -15.00
CA LEU A 168 7.90 9.20 -14.38
C LEU A 168 9.42 9.06 -14.41
N GLN A 169 10.09 9.58 -15.44
CA GLN A 169 11.55 9.67 -15.53
C GLN A 169 12.11 10.62 -14.46
N ASP A 170 11.54 11.83 -14.33
CA ASP A 170 11.97 12.82 -13.34
C ASP A 170 11.76 12.35 -11.89
N MET A 171 10.74 11.53 -11.64
CA MET A 171 10.50 10.93 -10.31
C MET A 171 11.53 9.85 -9.92
N GLY A 172 12.25 9.27 -10.86
CA GLY A 172 13.22 8.21 -10.60
C GLY A 172 12.59 7.00 -9.88
N SER A 173 13.12 6.63 -8.72
CA SER A 173 12.63 5.48 -7.93
C SER A 173 11.30 5.74 -7.22
N ALA A 174 10.93 7.00 -6.99
CA ALA A 174 9.70 7.37 -6.31
C ALA A 174 8.43 7.05 -7.12
N LYS A 175 8.56 6.80 -8.43
CA LYS A 175 7.45 6.41 -9.31
C LYS A 175 6.69 5.16 -8.82
N THR A 176 7.37 4.29 -8.08
CA THR A 176 6.78 3.07 -7.47
C THR A 176 5.72 3.35 -6.40
N LEU A 177 5.66 4.58 -5.89
CA LEU A 177 4.67 5.02 -4.91
C LEU A 177 3.32 5.38 -5.55
N ILE A 178 3.29 5.64 -6.86
CA ILE A 178 2.08 6.01 -7.58
C ILE A 178 1.12 4.82 -7.65
N ARG A 179 -0.15 5.08 -7.32
CA ARG A 179 -1.23 4.07 -7.38
C ARG A 179 -2.29 4.35 -8.43
N LYS A 180 -2.50 5.61 -8.78
CA LYS A 180 -3.56 6.02 -9.71
C LYS A 180 -2.98 6.95 -10.77
N MET A 181 -3.21 6.61 -12.04
CA MET A 181 -2.79 7.41 -13.18
C MET A 181 -3.91 7.57 -14.19
N GLU A 182 -3.89 8.68 -14.92
CA GLU A 182 -4.79 8.96 -16.02
C GLU A 182 -4.01 9.53 -17.19
N VAL A 183 -4.22 8.99 -18.40
CA VAL A 183 -3.55 9.45 -19.61
C VAL A 183 -4.58 9.67 -20.72
N THR A 184 -4.75 10.92 -21.13
CA THR A 184 -5.75 11.29 -22.14
C THR A 184 -5.39 10.72 -23.51
N ALA A 185 -4.26 11.13 -24.10
CA ALA A 185 -3.95 10.77 -25.49
C ALA A 185 -2.67 9.92 -25.61
N PRO A 186 -2.72 8.78 -26.32
CA PRO A 186 -1.53 8.02 -26.65
C PRO A 186 -0.71 8.71 -27.74
N ARG A 187 0.62 8.68 -27.61
CA ARG A 187 1.57 9.01 -28.67
C ARG A 187 2.30 7.74 -29.07
N TYR A 188 2.16 7.32 -30.32
CA TYR A 188 2.76 6.09 -30.85
C TYR A 188 4.27 5.98 -30.54
N GLU A 189 4.99 7.09 -30.72
CA GLU A 189 6.45 7.16 -30.52
C GLU A 189 6.87 6.83 -29.09
N SER A 190 6.05 7.13 -28.08
CA SER A 190 6.38 6.84 -26.67
C SER A 190 5.60 5.69 -26.06
N LEU A 191 4.65 5.09 -26.76
CA LEU A 191 3.80 4.06 -26.15
C LEU A 191 4.61 2.85 -25.69
N ARG A 192 5.66 2.49 -26.45
CA ARG A 192 6.62 1.44 -26.08
C ARG A 192 7.36 1.79 -24.80
N GLU A 193 7.97 2.97 -24.73
CA GLU A 193 8.74 3.42 -23.56
C GLU A 193 7.85 3.59 -22.33
N PHE A 194 6.64 4.10 -22.52
CA PHE A 194 5.61 4.18 -21.49
C PHE A 194 5.26 2.79 -20.95
N GLY A 195 4.95 1.83 -21.83
CA GLY A 195 4.68 0.44 -21.45
C GLY A 195 5.84 -0.21 -20.69
N THR A 196 7.10 0.05 -21.10
CA THR A 196 8.28 -0.43 -20.33
C THR A 196 8.39 0.22 -18.96
N MET A 197 8.11 1.52 -18.85
CA MET A 197 8.20 2.22 -17.58
C MET A 197 7.10 1.81 -16.60
N LEU A 198 5.91 1.45 -17.10
CA LEU A 198 4.82 0.92 -16.29
C LEU A 198 5.19 -0.41 -15.62
N GLN A 199 6.05 -1.25 -16.23
CA GLN A 199 6.48 -2.51 -15.62
C GLN A 199 7.16 -2.30 -14.25
N ASP A 200 7.85 -1.18 -14.08
CA ASP A 200 8.50 -0.81 -12.81
C ASP A 200 7.48 -0.38 -11.74
N ILE A 201 6.23 -0.07 -12.13
CA ILE A 201 5.16 0.43 -11.27
C ILE A 201 4.12 -0.69 -11.06
N ALA A 202 4.58 -1.88 -10.70
CA ALA A 202 3.71 -3.05 -10.52
C ALA A 202 2.67 -2.90 -9.38
N LYS A 203 2.86 -1.88 -8.53
CA LYS A 203 1.99 -1.49 -7.42
C LYS A 203 0.80 -0.63 -7.83
N LEU A 204 0.71 -0.23 -9.10
CA LEU A 204 -0.39 0.55 -9.63
C LEU A 204 -1.74 -0.15 -9.39
N GLU A 205 -2.74 0.61 -9.00
CA GLU A 205 -4.11 0.16 -8.74
C GLU A 205 -5.02 0.48 -9.92
N SER A 206 -4.84 1.65 -10.52
CA SER A 206 -5.68 2.12 -11.62
C SER A 206 -4.89 2.94 -12.64
N LEU A 207 -5.10 2.62 -13.90
CA LEU A 207 -4.67 3.35 -15.09
C LEU A 207 -5.91 3.69 -15.92
N HIS A 208 -6.36 4.94 -15.84
CA HIS A 208 -7.45 5.47 -16.65
C HIS A 208 -6.93 5.96 -18.01
N LEU A 209 -7.53 5.45 -19.07
CA LEU A 209 -7.20 5.80 -20.46
C LEU A 209 -8.46 6.37 -21.12
N ASP A 210 -8.37 7.57 -21.67
CA ASP A 210 -9.53 8.17 -22.35
C ASP A 210 -9.86 7.39 -23.62
N SER A 211 -10.98 6.65 -23.61
CA SER A 211 -11.45 5.85 -24.75
C SER A 211 -11.47 6.65 -26.05
N LYS A 212 -11.72 7.97 -25.97
CA LYS A 212 -11.78 8.84 -27.13
C LYS A 212 -10.52 8.87 -27.95
N HIS A 213 -9.38 8.93 -27.27
CA HIS A 213 -8.09 9.07 -27.90
C HIS A 213 -7.39 7.73 -28.05
N TRP A 214 -7.69 6.76 -27.18
CA TRP A 214 -7.08 5.44 -27.17
C TRP A 214 -7.74 4.42 -28.10
N MET A 215 -9.02 4.56 -28.41
CA MET A 215 -9.78 3.56 -29.19
C MET A 215 -10.29 4.05 -30.52
N ASN A 216 -9.99 5.30 -30.90
CA ASN A 216 -10.69 5.98 -31.99
C ASN A 216 -10.84 5.07 -33.21
N THR A 217 -12.06 4.74 -33.60
CA THR A 217 -12.39 3.60 -34.47
C THR A 217 -12.40 4.01 -35.95
N ALA A 218 -12.38 3.02 -36.85
CA ALA A 218 -12.35 3.26 -38.30
C ALA A 218 -13.55 4.05 -38.83
N HIS A 219 -14.70 4.05 -38.14
CA HIS A 219 -15.87 4.86 -38.50
C HIS A 219 -15.81 6.33 -38.03
N SER A 220 -14.81 6.73 -37.23
CA SER A 220 -14.46 8.15 -37.03
C SER A 220 -13.94 8.83 -38.30
N SER A 221 -13.57 8.05 -39.32
CA SER A 221 -13.33 8.56 -40.69
C SER A 221 -14.57 9.24 -41.28
N GLN A 222 -15.77 8.95 -40.79
CA GLN A 222 -16.98 9.69 -41.13
C GLN A 222 -17.14 10.91 -40.23
N ARG A 223 -16.35 11.96 -40.51
CA ARG A 223 -16.68 13.41 -40.49
C ARG A 223 -17.67 13.97 -39.46
N LEU A 224 -17.98 13.32 -38.35
CA LEU A 224 -18.87 13.89 -37.34
C LEU A 224 -18.26 15.17 -36.75
N TRP A 225 -16.92 15.30 -36.77
CA TRP A 225 -16.18 16.38 -36.13
C TRP A 225 -14.95 16.89 -36.91
N GLY A 226 -14.99 16.87 -38.25
CA GLY A 226 -13.96 17.50 -39.10
C GLY A 226 -12.72 16.65 -39.41
N ASN A 227 -11.96 17.09 -40.43
CA ASN A 227 -10.87 16.38 -41.14
C ASN A 227 -9.57 16.14 -40.33
N ALA A 228 -9.64 15.80 -39.05
CA ALA A 228 -8.45 15.42 -38.32
C ALA A 228 -8.16 13.92 -38.59
N ARG A 229 -7.02 13.64 -39.24
CA ARG A 229 -6.48 12.29 -39.45
C ARG A 229 -6.00 11.72 -38.10
N TRP A 230 -6.94 11.37 -37.24
CA TRP A 230 -6.63 10.63 -36.02
C TRP A 230 -6.29 9.20 -36.43
N ARG A 231 -5.10 8.72 -36.04
CA ARG A 231 -4.70 7.33 -36.28
C ARG A 231 -5.37 6.47 -35.22
N VAL A 232 -6.17 5.50 -35.67
CA VAL A 232 -6.77 4.44 -34.85
C VAL A 232 -5.65 3.60 -34.24
N LEU A 233 -5.65 3.42 -32.93
CA LEU A 233 -4.79 2.43 -32.27
C LEU A 233 -5.52 1.08 -32.27
N PRO A 234 -5.00 0.06 -32.98
CA PRO A 234 -5.60 -1.27 -32.93
C PRO A 234 -5.51 -1.84 -31.51
N VAL A 235 -6.52 -2.63 -31.10
CA VAL A 235 -6.53 -3.38 -29.82
C VAL A 235 -5.19 -4.08 -29.61
N LYS A 236 -4.71 -4.76 -30.65
CA LYS A 236 -3.44 -5.48 -30.66
C LYS A 236 -2.26 -4.61 -30.22
N TYR A 237 -2.18 -3.38 -30.71
CA TYR A 237 -1.04 -2.49 -30.42
C TYR A 237 -1.09 -1.97 -28.98
N THR A 238 -2.27 -1.58 -28.49
CA THR A 238 -2.46 -1.17 -27.09
C THR A 238 -2.16 -2.34 -26.14
N TYR A 239 -2.66 -3.52 -26.48
CA TYR A 239 -2.43 -4.75 -25.74
C TYR A 239 -0.95 -5.12 -25.66
N GLU A 240 -0.22 -5.12 -26.78
CA GLU A 240 1.21 -5.49 -26.84
C GLU A 240 2.08 -4.66 -25.89
N HIS A 241 1.73 -3.39 -25.68
CA HIS A 241 2.50 -2.48 -24.82
C HIS A 241 2.09 -2.50 -23.35
N LEU A 242 0.82 -2.84 -23.04
CA LEU A 242 0.32 -2.87 -21.66
C LEU A 242 0.42 -4.27 -21.02
N ILE A 243 0.42 -5.35 -21.80
CA ILE A 243 0.45 -6.71 -21.25
C ILE A 243 1.69 -7.02 -20.40
N PRO A 244 2.92 -6.58 -20.72
CA PRO A 244 4.07 -6.86 -19.88
C PRO A 244 3.95 -6.21 -18.49
N PHE A 245 3.34 -5.02 -18.44
CA PHE A 245 3.04 -4.33 -17.18
C PHE A 245 2.03 -5.13 -16.35
N LEU A 246 0.95 -5.61 -16.97
CA LEU A 246 -0.08 -6.38 -16.26
C LEU A 246 0.45 -7.72 -15.75
N GLN A 247 1.31 -8.39 -16.52
CA GLN A 247 2.02 -9.59 -16.06
C GLN A 247 2.95 -9.29 -14.88
N ALA A 248 3.60 -8.12 -14.87
CA ALA A 248 4.40 -7.68 -13.72
C ALA A 248 3.51 -7.42 -12.50
N ALA A 249 2.35 -6.78 -12.66
CA ALA A 249 1.38 -6.54 -11.59
C ALA A 249 0.76 -7.85 -11.04
N GLN A 250 0.51 -8.84 -11.88
CA GLN A 250 -0.01 -10.16 -11.48
C GLN A 250 0.88 -10.86 -10.47
N LYS A 251 2.22 -10.73 -10.61
CA LYS A 251 3.17 -11.28 -9.64
C LYS A 251 2.97 -10.73 -8.23
N TYR A 252 2.39 -9.54 -8.09
CA TYR A 252 2.10 -8.92 -6.79
C TYR A 252 0.68 -9.19 -6.29
N ARG A 253 -0.33 -9.30 -7.18
CA ARG A 253 -1.74 -9.36 -6.77
C ARG A 253 -2.42 -10.74 -6.84
N GLN A 254 -1.80 -11.75 -7.48
CA GLN A 254 -2.29 -13.12 -7.68
C GLN A 254 -3.66 -13.27 -8.38
N ASP A 255 -4.65 -12.43 -8.08
CA ASP A 255 -5.98 -12.40 -8.68
C ASP A 255 -5.95 -11.75 -10.08
N ILE A 256 -6.21 -12.57 -11.10
CA ILE A 256 -6.28 -12.15 -12.50
C ILE A 256 -7.37 -11.11 -12.73
N GLN A 257 -8.51 -11.21 -12.05
CA GLN A 257 -9.61 -10.28 -12.29
C GLN A 257 -9.26 -8.88 -11.81
N VAL A 258 -8.73 -8.78 -10.59
CA VAL A 258 -8.24 -7.51 -10.04
C VAL A 258 -7.16 -6.90 -10.93
N VAL A 259 -6.25 -7.72 -11.47
CA VAL A 259 -5.19 -7.24 -12.37
C VAL A 259 -5.75 -6.77 -13.71
N SER A 260 -6.70 -7.50 -14.28
CA SER A 260 -7.35 -7.14 -15.55
C SER A 260 -8.09 -5.81 -15.45
N GLU A 261 -8.57 -5.47 -14.25
CA GLU A 261 -9.27 -4.23 -13.98
C GLU A 261 -8.35 -3.04 -13.76
N ILE A 262 -7.03 -3.23 -13.59
CA ILE A 262 -6.09 -2.08 -13.41
C ILE A 262 -6.17 -1.10 -14.58
N VAL A 263 -6.37 -1.57 -15.82
CA VAL A 263 -6.50 -0.70 -16.99
C VAL A 263 -7.98 -0.42 -17.24
N HIS A 264 -8.38 0.82 -16.99
CA HIS A 264 -9.73 1.30 -17.25
C HIS A 264 -9.74 2.19 -18.48
N PHE A 265 -10.81 2.06 -19.25
CA PHE A 265 -11.09 2.95 -20.35
C PHE A 265 -12.38 3.71 -20.04
N ASP A 266 -12.34 5.03 -20.10
CA ASP A 266 -13.47 5.88 -19.70
C ASP A 266 -14.70 5.60 -20.57
N ASP A 267 -15.90 5.69 -20.00
CA ASP A 267 -17.11 5.57 -20.80
C ASP A 267 -17.26 6.80 -21.69
N TRP A 268 -17.45 6.54 -22.99
CA TRP A 268 -17.67 7.60 -23.94
C TRP A 268 -19.14 8.00 -23.89
N ASP A 269 -19.41 9.20 -23.40
CA ASP A 269 -20.70 9.85 -23.58
C ASP A 269 -20.69 10.65 -24.88
N CYS A 270 -21.37 10.12 -25.87
CA CYS A 270 -21.46 10.74 -27.18
C CYS A 270 -22.39 11.95 -27.12
N THR A 271 -21.77 13.12 -26.93
CA THR A 271 -22.45 14.40 -26.98
C THR A 271 -22.63 14.83 -28.43
N CYS A 272 -23.71 14.39 -29.07
CA CYS A 272 -24.19 14.94 -30.35
C CYS A 272 -24.70 16.38 -30.17
N GLN A 273 -23.86 17.30 -29.70
CA GLN A 273 -24.24 18.71 -29.54
C GLN A 273 -24.22 19.41 -30.91
N GLY A 274 -25.40 19.75 -31.42
CA GLY A 274 -25.58 20.73 -32.49
C GLY A 274 -25.79 20.16 -33.89
N TYR A 275 -26.98 20.45 -34.42
CA TYR A 275 -27.46 20.28 -35.81
C TYR A 275 -27.41 18.85 -36.39
N ASP A 276 -28.61 18.28 -36.57
CA ASP A 276 -28.94 16.99 -37.20
C ASP A 276 -28.82 15.76 -36.24
N HIS A 277 -29.59 15.77 -35.14
CA HIS A 277 -29.64 14.70 -34.14
C HIS A 277 -30.07 13.36 -34.77
N ASP A 278 -31.14 13.37 -35.57
CA ASP A 278 -31.73 12.16 -36.16
C ASP A 278 -30.80 11.46 -37.16
N LYS A 279 -30.00 12.22 -37.93
CA LYS A 279 -29.06 11.65 -38.90
C LYS A 279 -27.73 11.21 -38.30
N LYS A 280 -27.44 11.57 -37.05
CA LYS A 280 -26.17 11.29 -36.36
C LYS A 280 -26.31 10.32 -35.19
N GLU A 281 -27.54 10.08 -34.71
CA GLU A 281 -27.79 9.15 -33.61
C GLU A 281 -27.33 7.72 -33.92
N TRP A 282 -27.67 7.17 -35.10
CA TRP A 282 -27.22 5.83 -35.49
C TRP A 282 -25.68 5.73 -35.53
N ARG A 283 -24.98 6.81 -35.91
CA ARG A 283 -23.50 6.85 -35.91
C ARG A 283 -22.93 6.89 -34.51
N CYS A 284 -23.57 7.66 -33.63
CA CYS A 284 -23.22 7.76 -32.23
C CYS A 284 -23.38 6.40 -31.53
N GLN A 285 -24.50 5.72 -31.76
CA GLN A 285 -24.74 4.36 -31.27
C GLN A 285 -23.73 3.35 -31.85
N ALA A 286 -23.39 3.46 -33.14
CA ALA A 286 -22.37 2.61 -33.75
C ALA A 286 -21.00 2.79 -33.08
N VAL A 287 -20.56 4.03 -32.85
CA VAL A 287 -19.28 4.31 -32.16
C VAL A 287 -19.29 3.80 -30.72
N ILE A 288 -20.38 4.01 -29.97
CA ILE A 288 -20.52 3.47 -28.60
C ILE A 288 -20.41 1.94 -28.62
N LYS A 289 -21.05 1.29 -29.60
CA LYS A 289 -20.99 -0.17 -29.76
C LYS A 289 -19.57 -0.64 -30.07
N GLU A 290 -18.87 0.00 -31.01
CA GLU A 290 -17.48 -0.34 -31.33
C GLU A 290 -16.53 -0.13 -30.14
N ILE A 291 -16.70 0.95 -29.36
CA ILE A 291 -15.91 1.19 -28.15
C ILE A 291 -16.15 0.09 -27.12
N LYS A 292 -17.40 -0.36 -26.94
CA LYS A 292 -17.73 -1.48 -26.06
C LYS A 292 -17.10 -2.78 -26.55
N GLU A 293 -17.22 -3.09 -27.84
CA GLU A 293 -16.58 -4.26 -28.46
C GLU A 293 -15.05 -4.23 -28.29
N TYR A 294 -14.42 -3.06 -28.46
CA TYR A 294 -12.99 -2.88 -28.22
C TYR A 294 -12.63 -3.14 -26.76
N LYS A 295 -13.38 -2.58 -25.80
CA LYS A 295 -13.16 -2.79 -24.35
C LYS A 295 -13.25 -4.28 -23.99
N GLU A 296 -14.27 -4.96 -24.50
CA GLU A 296 -14.48 -6.40 -24.29
C GLU A 296 -13.36 -7.23 -24.93
N GLU A 297 -12.98 -6.93 -26.17
CA GLU A 297 -11.89 -7.62 -26.86
C GLU A 297 -10.55 -7.42 -26.14
N PHE A 298 -10.25 -6.19 -25.71
CA PHE A 298 -9.05 -5.89 -24.93
C PHE A 298 -9.05 -6.68 -23.61
N ARG A 299 -10.15 -6.62 -22.84
CA ARG A 299 -10.26 -7.32 -21.55
C ARG A 299 -10.11 -8.83 -21.74
N LYS A 300 -10.76 -9.41 -22.75
CA LYS A 300 -10.63 -10.84 -23.08
C LYS A 300 -9.18 -11.22 -23.37
N ARG A 301 -8.49 -10.48 -24.25
CA ARG A 301 -7.07 -10.73 -24.57
C ARG A 301 -6.16 -10.61 -23.34
N VAL A 302 -6.44 -9.66 -22.45
CA VAL A 302 -5.69 -9.51 -21.19
C VAL A 302 -5.90 -10.72 -20.30
N VAL A 303 -7.15 -11.13 -20.04
CA VAL A 303 -7.46 -12.28 -19.18
C VAL A 303 -6.86 -13.57 -19.74
N ASP A 304 -7.04 -13.85 -21.03
CA ASP A 304 -6.49 -15.04 -21.69
C ASP A 304 -4.96 -15.10 -21.54
N SER A 305 -4.29 -13.96 -21.66
CA SER A 305 -2.83 -13.87 -21.54
C SER A 305 -2.31 -14.00 -20.10
N LEU A 306 -3.03 -13.43 -19.14
CA LEU A 306 -2.70 -13.57 -17.71
C LEU A 306 -2.94 -15.00 -17.22
N GLN A 307 -3.98 -15.67 -17.71
CA GLN A 307 -4.25 -17.07 -17.42
C GLN A 307 -3.16 -17.97 -18.01
N ALA A 308 -2.81 -17.77 -19.29
CA ALA A 308 -1.73 -18.54 -19.92
C ALA A 308 -0.39 -18.36 -19.20
N ALA A 309 -0.10 -17.15 -18.71
CA ALA A 309 1.11 -16.89 -17.92
C ALA A 309 1.08 -17.59 -16.54
N GLU A 310 -0.08 -17.63 -15.89
CA GLU A 310 -0.26 -18.33 -14.61
C GLU A 310 -0.11 -19.86 -14.79
N ASP A 311 -0.76 -20.43 -15.80
CA ASP A 311 -0.71 -21.86 -16.09
C ASP A 311 0.71 -22.31 -16.44
N ALA A 312 1.44 -21.53 -17.25
CA ALA A 312 2.85 -21.77 -17.56
C ALA A 312 3.74 -21.70 -16.30
N SER A 313 3.42 -20.79 -15.37
CA SER A 313 4.13 -20.68 -14.08
C SER A 313 3.88 -21.89 -13.19
N LYS A 314 2.62 -22.35 -13.09
CA LYS A 314 2.22 -23.55 -12.34
C LYS A 314 2.85 -24.81 -12.91
N GLU A 315 2.87 -24.97 -14.22
CA GLU A 315 3.51 -26.11 -14.88
C GLU A 315 5.02 -26.13 -14.63
N LYS A 316 5.68 -24.97 -14.71
CA LYS A 316 7.11 -24.85 -14.40
C LYS A 316 7.41 -25.19 -12.93
N ALA A 317 6.54 -24.79 -12.01
CA ALA A 317 6.67 -25.14 -10.60
C ALA A 317 6.50 -26.65 -10.36
N LYS A 318 5.52 -27.28 -11.02
CA LYS A 318 5.30 -28.73 -10.96
C LYS A 318 6.50 -29.52 -11.46
N ARG A 319 7.06 -29.15 -12.63
CA ARG A 319 8.26 -29.80 -13.18
C ARG A 319 9.47 -29.70 -12.26
N LYS A 320 9.67 -28.54 -11.62
CA LYS A 320 10.75 -28.36 -10.62
C LYS A 320 10.55 -29.24 -9.39
N LEU A 321 9.31 -29.40 -8.93
CA LEU A 321 8.99 -30.27 -7.80
C LEU A 321 9.25 -31.75 -8.14
N GLU A 322 8.82 -32.20 -9.33
CA GLU A 322 9.10 -33.56 -9.82
C GLU A 322 10.60 -33.82 -9.97
N GLU A 323 11.37 -32.82 -10.44
CA GLU A 323 12.83 -32.92 -10.53
C GLU A 323 13.47 -33.02 -9.13
N GLN A 324 13.02 -32.22 -8.17
CA GLN A 324 13.48 -32.30 -6.78
C GLN A 324 13.16 -33.65 -6.14
N GLN A 325 11.95 -34.17 -6.36
CA GLN A 325 11.54 -35.49 -5.87
C GLN A 325 12.44 -36.60 -6.45
N ARG A 326 12.74 -36.55 -7.76
CA ARG A 326 13.69 -37.50 -8.38
C ARG A 326 15.11 -37.39 -7.84
N ILE A 327 15.56 -36.20 -7.45
CA ILE A 327 16.87 -36.01 -6.82
C ILE A 327 16.88 -36.64 -5.42
N VAL A 328 15.81 -36.43 -4.63
CA VAL A 328 15.67 -37.03 -3.30
C VAL A 328 15.59 -38.55 -3.40
N GLU A 329 14.79 -39.10 -4.32
CA GLU A 329 14.71 -40.55 -4.56
C GLU A 329 16.07 -41.16 -4.94
N LYS A 330 16.90 -40.44 -5.69
CA LYS A 330 18.27 -40.87 -6.01
C LYS A 330 19.23 -40.80 -4.82
N LEU A 331 19.00 -39.91 -3.86
CA LEU A 331 19.82 -39.79 -2.64
C LEU A 331 19.39 -40.80 -1.56
N ASP A 332 18.11 -41.14 -1.50
CA ASP A 332 17.52 -42.17 -0.64
C ASP A 332 17.66 -43.59 -1.20
N ASP A 333 18.31 -43.75 -2.35
CA ASP A 333 18.70 -45.06 -2.88
C ASP A 333 19.84 -45.62 -2.02
N PHE A 334 19.49 -46.26 -0.89
CA PHE A 334 20.38 -46.96 0.03
C PHE A 334 21.05 -48.20 -0.59
N SER A 335 21.12 -48.32 -1.91
CA SER A 335 21.82 -49.39 -2.62
C SER A 335 23.31 -49.49 -2.26
N TYR A 336 23.93 -48.42 -1.74
CA TYR A 336 25.27 -48.42 -1.17
C TYR A 336 25.37 -49.02 0.25
N LEU A 337 24.26 -49.20 0.96
CA LEU A 337 24.19 -49.91 2.25
C LEU A 337 23.91 -51.41 2.08
N GLN A 338 23.57 -51.88 0.87
CA GLN A 338 23.56 -53.31 0.61
C GLN A 338 25.00 -53.81 0.70
N ALA A 339 25.28 -54.63 1.72
CA ALA A 339 26.58 -55.23 1.93
C ALA A 339 27.05 -55.85 0.61
N SER A 340 28.14 -55.33 0.06
CA SER A 340 28.75 -55.93 -1.12
C SER A 340 28.92 -57.43 -0.86
N PRO A 341 28.49 -58.32 -1.77
CA PRO A 341 28.62 -59.75 -1.56
C PRO A 341 30.08 -60.02 -1.23
N ALA A 342 30.32 -60.57 -0.03
CA ALA A 342 31.66 -60.84 0.44
C ALA A 342 32.38 -61.65 -0.65
N PRO A 343 33.59 -61.24 -1.09
CA PRO A 343 34.30 -61.93 -2.14
C PRO A 343 34.35 -63.42 -1.80
N GLU A 344 33.95 -64.27 -2.75
CA GLU A 344 33.93 -65.71 -2.54
C GLU A 344 35.28 -66.16 -1.99
N ARG A 345 35.25 -66.81 -0.82
CA ARG A 345 36.42 -67.31 -0.07
C ARG A 345 37.26 -68.37 -0.81
N ARG A 346 37.13 -68.51 -2.14
CA ARG A 346 37.87 -69.51 -2.94
C ARG A 346 39.38 -69.27 -2.97
N ASP A 347 39.86 -68.03 -2.79
CA ASP A 347 41.29 -67.71 -2.92
C ASP A 347 42.05 -67.44 -1.61
N THR A 348 41.43 -67.66 -0.44
CA THR A 348 42.10 -67.35 0.85
C THR A 348 42.95 -68.49 1.43
N GLY A 349 43.09 -69.62 0.73
CA GLY A 349 44.05 -70.70 1.09
C GLY A 349 43.94 -71.29 2.50
N ARG A 350 42.87 -70.97 3.25
CA ARG A 350 42.78 -71.28 4.68
C ARG A 350 41.85 -72.48 4.92
N PRO A 351 42.34 -73.57 5.53
CA PRO A 351 41.58 -74.80 5.69
C PRO A 351 40.34 -74.61 6.59
N LYS A 352 39.21 -75.21 6.17
CA LYS A 352 37.94 -75.24 6.90
C LYS A 352 38.14 -75.84 8.30
N ARG A 353 38.06 -75.03 9.36
CA ARG A 353 37.91 -75.53 10.73
C ARG A 353 36.53 -76.18 10.89
N ARG A 354 36.53 -77.42 11.37
CA ARG A 354 35.34 -78.22 11.69
C ARG A 354 34.40 -77.46 12.63
N THR A 355 33.12 -77.58 12.31
CA THR A 355 31.95 -77.13 13.07
C THR A 355 31.99 -77.64 14.52
N VAL A 356 32.12 -76.72 15.47
CA VAL A 356 31.75 -76.96 16.87
C VAL A 356 30.30 -76.51 17.00
N THR A 357 29.40 -77.48 17.09
CA THR A 357 28.06 -77.33 17.64
C THR A 357 28.15 -76.74 19.03
N GLU A 358 27.49 -75.60 19.29
CA GLU A 358 26.93 -75.35 20.62
C GLU A 358 25.78 -74.33 20.64
N LYS A 359 24.64 -74.87 21.07
CA LYS A 359 23.62 -74.33 21.97
C LYS A 359 22.93 -73.00 21.60
N SER A 360 21.69 -73.20 21.15
CA SER A 360 20.54 -72.32 21.38
C SER A 360 20.49 -71.79 22.82
N VAL A 361 20.59 -70.48 22.95
CA VAL A 361 20.16 -69.75 24.15
C VAL A 361 18.85 -69.06 23.79
N SER A 362 17.75 -69.63 24.30
CA SER A 362 16.45 -68.97 24.38
C SER A 362 16.41 -68.17 25.67
N TYR A 363 16.09 -66.88 25.57
CA TYR A 363 15.49 -66.14 26.68
C TYR A 363 14.08 -65.74 26.26
N ALA A 364 13.12 -66.18 27.07
CA ALA A 364 11.74 -65.75 27.06
C ALA A 364 11.58 -64.62 28.09
N GLU A 365 10.65 -63.71 27.75
CA GLU A 365 9.94 -62.70 28.56
C GLU A 365 10.74 -61.59 29.27
#